data_AF-A0A9P6IRE7-F1
#
_entry.id   AF-A0A9P6IRE7-F1
#
_cell.length_a   1.000
_cell.length_b   1.000
_cell.length_c   1.000
_cell.angle_alpha   90.00
_cell.angle_beta   90.00
_cell.angle_gamma   90.00
#
_symmetry.space_group_name_H-M   'P 1'
#
loop_
_entity.id
_entity.type
_entity.pdbx_description
1 polymer ?
#
loop_
_entity_poly.entity_id
_entity_poly.type
_entity_poly.pdbx_seq_one_letter_code
_entity_poly.pdbx_strand_id
1 'polypeptide(L)'
;MSGLKLTEYVPRPAPGKLGKPIKVRTNFFEVQKLPDIMVHHYDVTVTPDVPPVANRKVFQQFITTYGDTELKGARPVYDGRKNLFSARDLGFDGKTFDITLGGDVHPNPKRPIPVFKLKIKKAATINLEEIHQFLNRKAALSNNILTGIMALDVLIRHQPSMLYATVGRSFFTPEGKSPLSGPLDVWRGFYQSARPTAGKMMINLDISATAFYQSGPLLNIIVKIMNLRGLDDLRRPQTNWQKVEKSIKGLRVTVNHRERSKRPFKIFGLTVKSAKDHKFSLESKDGKAAAQQTSVEAYFKSTYNIKLQFPTLPCVQVGKTACVPLELCSVIEGQRYPKKLDAAQTSDMIKFTCQPPEKRANIIKDGLKILNYDRNEYLKDFGLKISTEMATVNARFCRS
;
A
#
# COMPACT_ATOMS: atom_id res chain seq x y z
N MET A 1 -41.58 -32.13 -19.57
CA MET A 1 -41.54 -31.25 -18.38
C MET A 1 -40.09 -30.91 -18.09
N SER A 2 -39.65 -29.71 -18.45
CA SER A 2 -38.31 -29.21 -18.15
C SER A 2 -38.21 -28.91 -16.64
N GLY A 3 -37.45 -29.73 -15.93
CA GLY A 3 -37.20 -29.55 -14.50
C GLY A 3 -36.66 -28.14 -14.22
N LEU A 4 -37.34 -27.42 -13.33
CA LEU A 4 -36.87 -26.14 -12.80
C LEU A 4 -35.49 -26.37 -12.18
N LYS A 5 -34.43 -25.87 -12.82
CA LYS A 5 -33.10 -25.80 -12.21
C LYS A 5 -33.20 -24.84 -11.02
N LEU A 6 -33.11 -25.38 -9.80
CA LEU A 6 -32.92 -24.56 -8.61
C LEU A 6 -31.62 -23.78 -8.76
N THR A 7 -31.73 -22.47 -8.98
CA THR A 7 -30.61 -21.54 -8.83
C THR A 7 -30.60 -21.03 -7.40
N GLU A 8 -29.42 -20.79 -6.84
CA GLU A 8 -29.23 -20.24 -5.48
C GLU A 8 -29.88 -18.84 -5.31
N TYR A 9 -30.17 -18.15 -6.43
CA TYR A 9 -30.76 -16.81 -6.47
C TYR A 9 -32.06 -16.76 -7.28
N VAL A 10 -33.01 -15.97 -6.80
CA VAL A 10 -34.29 -15.71 -7.48
C VAL A 10 -34.14 -14.50 -8.42
N PRO A 11 -34.60 -14.58 -9.69
CA PRO A 11 -34.61 -13.42 -10.59
C PRO A 11 -35.42 -12.24 -10.03
N ARG A 12 -34.93 -11.01 -10.23
CA ARG A 12 -35.68 -9.80 -9.86
C ARG A 12 -36.97 -9.74 -10.71
N PRO A 13 -38.18 -9.73 -10.09
CA PRO A 13 -39.44 -9.81 -10.82
C PRO A 13 -39.74 -8.53 -11.62
N ALA A 14 -39.65 -7.35 -10.98
CA ALA A 14 -39.82 -6.06 -11.62
C ALA A 14 -39.20 -4.93 -10.77
N PRO A 15 -38.92 -3.74 -11.34
CA PRO A 15 -38.27 -2.66 -10.60
C PRO A 15 -39.25 -1.68 -9.98
N GLY A 16 -39.90 -1.97 -8.84
CA GLY A 16 -40.66 -1.02 -7.98
C GLY A 16 -41.64 -0.04 -8.66
N LYS A 17 -42.60 0.56 -7.96
CA LYS A 17 -43.51 1.57 -8.60
C LYS A 17 -43.92 2.69 -7.67
N LEU A 18 -44.06 2.37 -6.38
CA LEU A 18 -44.42 3.29 -5.31
C LEU A 18 -43.32 4.32 -4.99
N GLY A 19 -43.73 5.51 -4.53
CA GLY A 19 -42.85 6.61 -4.14
C GLY A 19 -42.70 7.69 -5.22
N LYS A 20 -42.32 8.91 -4.82
CA LYS A 20 -42.13 10.03 -5.75
C LYS A 20 -40.83 9.84 -6.55
N PRO A 21 -40.84 9.94 -7.90
CA PRO A 21 -39.62 9.86 -8.70
C PRO A 21 -38.66 10.99 -8.36
N ILE A 22 -37.37 10.67 -8.26
CA ILE A 22 -36.28 11.63 -8.06
C ILE A 22 -35.04 11.17 -8.82
N LYS A 23 -34.20 12.09 -9.29
CA LYS A 23 -32.89 11.76 -9.86
C LYS A 23 -31.81 11.93 -8.79
N VAL A 24 -30.93 10.95 -8.67
CA VAL A 24 -29.80 10.99 -7.73
C VAL A 24 -28.49 10.71 -8.46
N ARG A 25 -27.45 11.43 -8.07
CA ARG A 25 -26.08 11.12 -8.47
C ARG A 25 -25.54 10.02 -7.56
N THR A 26 -24.82 9.09 -8.15
CA THR A 26 -24.14 8.01 -7.44
C THR A 26 -22.64 8.17 -7.58
N ASN A 27 -21.88 7.55 -6.70
CA ASN A 27 -20.43 7.48 -6.80
C ASN A 27 -19.95 6.37 -7.77
N PHE A 28 -20.80 5.99 -8.72
CA PHE A 28 -20.47 5.06 -9.79
C PHE A 28 -20.14 5.82 -11.06
N PHE A 29 -19.14 5.32 -11.77
CA PHE A 29 -18.64 5.87 -13.02
C PHE A 29 -18.80 4.81 -14.12
N GLU A 30 -19.42 5.18 -15.23
CA GLU A 30 -19.71 4.22 -16.30
C GLU A 30 -18.44 3.74 -17.00
N VAL A 31 -18.32 2.42 -17.21
CA VAL A 31 -17.35 1.88 -18.17
C VAL A 31 -17.94 2.06 -19.56
N GLN A 32 -17.47 3.08 -20.28
CA GLN A 32 -17.96 3.46 -21.60
C GLN A 32 -17.56 2.47 -22.69
N LYS A 33 -16.38 1.84 -22.54
CA LYS A 33 -15.89 0.80 -23.45
C LYS A 33 -15.18 -0.27 -22.63
N LEU A 34 -15.62 -1.52 -22.77
CA LEU A 34 -14.89 -2.68 -22.29
C LEU A 34 -13.81 -3.09 -23.30
N PRO A 35 -12.74 -3.77 -22.84
CA PRO A 35 -11.76 -4.38 -23.71
C PRO A 35 -12.42 -5.36 -24.69
N ASP A 36 -12.15 -5.18 -25.98
CA ASP A 36 -12.58 -6.07 -27.06
C ASP A 36 -11.42 -7.00 -27.47
N ILE A 37 -10.87 -7.67 -26.46
CA ILE A 37 -9.70 -8.54 -26.57
C ILE A 37 -9.85 -9.73 -25.64
N MET A 38 -9.13 -10.80 -25.96
CA MET A 38 -8.93 -11.92 -25.05
C MET A 38 -7.90 -11.53 -23.99
N VAL A 39 -8.28 -11.47 -22.72
CA VAL A 39 -7.37 -11.16 -21.63
C VAL A 39 -6.67 -12.42 -21.16
N HIS A 40 -5.35 -12.39 -21.05
CA HIS A 40 -4.56 -13.53 -20.63
C HIS A 40 -4.30 -13.48 -19.13
N HIS A 41 -4.65 -14.55 -18.40
CA HIS A 41 -4.45 -14.67 -16.96
C HIS A 41 -3.27 -15.61 -16.66
N TYR A 42 -2.38 -15.15 -15.80
CA TYR A 42 -1.21 -15.87 -15.34
C TYR A 42 -1.18 -15.92 -13.80
N ASP A 43 -0.79 -17.07 -13.27
CA ASP A 43 -0.44 -17.28 -11.88
C ASP A 43 1.00 -16.82 -11.62
N VAL A 44 1.17 -16.04 -10.56
CA VAL A 44 2.46 -15.51 -10.11
C VAL A 44 2.83 -16.09 -8.75
N THR A 45 4.07 -16.58 -8.66
CA THR A 45 4.69 -17.00 -7.41
C THR A 45 6.01 -16.27 -7.22
N VAL A 46 6.17 -15.60 -6.09
CA VAL A 46 7.41 -14.92 -5.69
C VAL A 46 8.08 -15.73 -4.58
N THR A 47 9.36 -16.02 -4.74
CA THR A 47 10.19 -16.69 -3.73
C THR A 47 11.38 -15.81 -3.38
N PRO A 48 11.64 -15.52 -2.08
CA PRO A 48 10.89 -15.94 -0.90
C PRO A 48 9.50 -15.26 -0.79
N ASP A 49 8.60 -15.86 0.00
CA ASP A 49 7.29 -15.28 0.27
C ASP A 49 7.45 -13.94 1.03
N VAL A 50 6.87 -12.89 0.48
CA VAL A 50 6.97 -11.53 1.01
C VAL A 50 5.63 -10.80 0.93
N PRO A 51 5.42 -9.76 1.75
CA PRO A 51 4.17 -9.02 1.72
C PRO A 51 3.85 -8.43 0.34
N PRO A 52 2.56 -8.19 0.00
CA PRO A 52 2.15 -7.72 -1.32
C PRO A 52 2.81 -6.41 -1.80
N VAL A 53 3.26 -5.56 -0.88
CA VAL A 53 4.00 -4.33 -1.21
C VAL A 53 5.40 -4.66 -1.75
N ALA A 54 6.07 -5.68 -1.20
CA ALA A 54 7.36 -6.15 -1.68
C ALA A 54 7.21 -6.90 -3.01
N ASN A 55 6.17 -7.74 -3.16
CA ASN A 55 5.86 -8.39 -4.45
C ASN A 55 5.69 -7.38 -5.58
N ARG A 56 5.00 -6.26 -5.33
CA ARG A 56 4.87 -5.18 -6.32
C ARG A 56 6.20 -4.56 -6.71
N LYS A 57 7.13 -4.38 -5.76
CA LYS A 57 8.49 -3.89 -6.08
C LYS A 57 9.27 -4.88 -6.93
N VAL A 58 9.20 -6.17 -6.61
CA VAL A 58 9.78 -7.25 -7.43
C VAL A 58 9.18 -7.21 -8.83
N PHE A 59 7.86 -7.08 -8.94
CA PHE A 59 7.17 -6.98 -10.21
C PHE A 59 7.58 -5.73 -11.01
N GLN A 60 7.73 -4.57 -10.37
CA GLN A 60 8.20 -3.35 -11.03
C GLN A 60 9.59 -3.53 -11.61
N GLN A 61 10.50 -4.11 -10.83
CA GLN A 61 11.86 -4.41 -11.29
C GLN A 61 11.84 -5.43 -12.43
N PHE A 62 10.95 -6.42 -12.38
CA PHE A 62 10.74 -7.36 -13.48
C PHE A 62 10.30 -6.66 -14.76
N ILE A 63 9.33 -5.74 -14.70
CA ILE A 63 8.91 -4.95 -15.87
C ILE A 63 10.08 -4.10 -16.39
N THR A 64 10.84 -3.45 -15.51
CA THR A 64 12.02 -2.65 -15.93
C THR A 64 13.09 -3.51 -16.61
N THR A 65 13.35 -4.73 -16.12
CA THR A 65 14.44 -5.58 -16.62
C THR A 65 14.05 -6.38 -17.86
N TYR A 66 12.79 -6.82 -17.95
CA TYR A 66 12.34 -7.81 -18.94
C TYR A 66 11.19 -7.33 -19.82
N GLY A 67 10.69 -6.10 -19.63
CA GLY A 67 9.53 -5.56 -20.36
C GLY A 67 9.74 -5.52 -21.88
N ASP A 68 10.86 -4.98 -22.34
CA ASP A 68 11.13 -4.85 -23.78
C ASP A 68 11.59 -6.16 -24.42
N THR A 69 12.33 -6.98 -23.67
CA THR A 69 12.94 -8.21 -24.17
C THR A 69 11.97 -9.39 -24.11
N GLU A 70 11.60 -9.81 -22.91
CA GLU A 70 10.80 -11.01 -22.67
C GLU A 70 9.30 -10.77 -22.85
N LEU A 71 8.81 -9.57 -22.51
CA LEU A 71 7.39 -9.22 -22.62
C LEU A 71 7.05 -8.49 -23.92
N LYS A 72 8.04 -8.19 -24.78
CA LYS A 72 7.86 -7.53 -26.09
C LYS A 72 7.00 -6.27 -26.00
N GLY A 73 7.19 -5.49 -24.92
CA GLY A 73 6.45 -4.26 -24.63
C GLY A 73 5.02 -4.45 -24.09
N ALA A 74 4.59 -5.66 -23.73
CA ALA A 74 3.32 -5.89 -23.05
C ALA A 74 3.29 -5.21 -21.67
N ARG A 75 2.13 -4.69 -21.26
CA ARG A 75 1.94 -4.00 -19.97
C ARG A 75 1.01 -4.78 -19.04
N PRO A 76 1.45 -5.93 -18.50
CA PRO A 76 0.59 -6.74 -17.66
C PRO A 76 0.35 -6.06 -16.30
N VAL A 77 -0.84 -6.29 -15.74
CA VAL A 77 -1.29 -5.75 -14.46
C VAL A 77 -1.32 -6.84 -13.39
N TYR A 78 -0.78 -6.52 -12.22
CA TYR A 78 -0.57 -7.47 -11.13
C TYR A 78 -1.30 -7.04 -9.85
N ASP A 79 -1.91 -8.01 -9.16
CA ASP A 79 -2.63 -7.80 -7.90
C ASP A 79 -1.72 -7.71 -6.66
N GLY A 80 -0.42 -7.94 -6.83
CA GLY A 80 0.57 -7.99 -5.73
C GLY A 80 0.63 -9.33 -5.00
N ARG A 81 -0.12 -10.34 -5.47
CA ARG A 81 -0.21 -11.68 -4.88
C ARG A 81 -0.02 -12.75 -5.93
N LYS A 82 -1.09 -13.26 -6.51
CA LYS A 82 -1.05 -14.42 -7.42
C LYS A 82 -1.56 -14.12 -8.82
N ASN A 83 -2.31 -13.04 -9.02
CA ASN A 83 -3.02 -12.83 -10.28
C ASN A 83 -2.34 -11.75 -11.11
N LEU A 84 -1.88 -12.14 -12.30
CA LEU A 84 -1.37 -11.26 -13.34
C LEU A 84 -2.29 -11.35 -14.56
N PHE A 85 -2.69 -10.21 -15.10
CA PHE A 85 -3.49 -10.13 -16.32
C PHE A 85 -2.74 -9.36 -17.39
N SER A 86 -2.83 -9.78 -18.64
CA SER A 86 -2.20 -9.12 -19.77
C SER A 86 -3.18 -8.97 -20.92
N ALA A 87 -3.13 -7.84 -21.61
CA ALA A 87 -3.86 -7.61 -22.86
C ALA A 87 -3.28 -8.42 -24.03
N ARG A 88 -2.02 -8.84 -23.93
CA ARG A 88 -1.30 -9.60 -24.96
C ARG A 88 -0.76 -10.89 -24.37
N ASP A 89 -0.68 -11.95 -25.17
CA ASP A 89 0.00 -13.17 -24.76
C ASP A 89 1.49 -12.88 -24.53
N LEU A 90 2.00 -13.26 -23.36
CA LEU A 90 3.41 -13.10 -22.99
C LEU A 90 4.34 -14.05 -23.78
N GLY A 91 3.79 -14.99 -24.56
CA GLY A 91 4.56 -15.87 -25.45
C GLY A 91 5.21 -17.05 -24.74
N PHE A 92 4.76 -17.38 -23.53
CA PHE A 92 5.18 -18.56 -22.78
C PHE A 92 4.05 -19.06 -21.85
N ASP A 93 3.99 -20.37 -21.64
CA ASP A 93 3.06 -21.00 -20.69
C ASP A 93 3.61 -21.02 -19.26
N GLY A 94 4.92 -20.93 -19.08
CA GLY A 94 5.56 -20.92 -17.78
C GLY A 94 7.02 -20.50 -17.86
N LYS A 95 7.42 -19.47 -17.12
CA LYS A 95 8.81 -19.01 -17.05
C LYS A 95 9.15 -18.50 -15.66
N THR A 96 10.42 -18.66 -15.26
CA THR A 96 10.95 -18.15 -13.99
C THR A 96 12.01 -17.11 -14.29
N PHE A 97 11.92 -15.97 -13.61
CA PHE A 97 12.83 -14.84 -13.76
C PHE A 97 13.55 -14.59 -12.43
N ASP A 98 14.84 -14.32 -12.51
CA ASP A 98 15.65 -13.94 -11.36
C ASP A 98 15.68 -12.42 -11.26
N ILE A 99 15.07 -11.88 -10.21
CA ILE A 99 14.88 -10.43 -10.02
C ILE A 99 15.78 -9.97 -8.90
N THR A 100 16.66 -9.03 -9.23
CA THR A 100 17.54 -8.38 -8.25
C THR A 100 17.01 -6.99 -7.95
N LEU A 101 16.55 -6.76 -6.71
CA LEU A 101 16.08 -5.43 -6.31
C LEU A 101 17.28 -4.51 -6.08
N GLY A 102 17.41 -3.48 -6.92
CA GLY A 102 18.41 -2.43 -6.75
C GLY A 102 18.13 -1.58 -5.50
N GLY A 103 19.15 -1.42 -4.66
CA GLY A 103 19.21 -0.44 -3.58
C GLY A 103 20.65 -0.38 -3.10
N ASP A 104 21.25 0.82 -3.17
CA ASP A 104 22.66 1.14 -2.87
C ASP A 104 23.44 -0.03 -2.25
N VAL A 105 23.99 -0.83 -3.15
CA VAL A 105 24.78 -2.00 -2.81
C VAL A 105 25.97 -1.50 -2.01
N HIS A 106 26.03 -1.87 -0.73
CA HIS A 106 27.27 -1.72 0.02
C HIS A 106 28.41 -2.39 -0.76
N PRO A 107 29.62 -1.83 -0.75
CA PRO A 107 30.85 -2.52 -1.16
C PRO A 107 31.24 -3.56 -0.10
N ASN A 108 30.31 -4.43 0.32
CA ASN A 108 30.62 -5.57 1.17
C ASN A 108 30.53 -6.85 0.33
N PRO A 109 31.66 -7.34 -0.21
CA PRO A 109 31.70 -8.50 -1.11
C PRO A 109 31.23 -9.82 -0.48
N LYS A 110 30.98 -9.86 0.84
CA LYS A 110 30.58 -11.08 1.58
C LYS A 110 29.07 -11.29 1.73
N ARG A 111 28.19 -10.35 1.33
CA ARG A 111 26.73 -10.55 1.39
C ARG A 111 26.14 -10.67 -0.01
N PRO A 112 25.58 -11.84 -0.39
CA PRO A 112 24.90 -12.00 -1.67
C PRO A 112 23.77 -10.98 -1.80
N ILE A 113 23.60 -10.40 -2.99
CA ILE A 113 22.46 -9.54 -3.27
C ILE A 113 21.19 -10.41 -3.18
N PRO A 114 20.13 -9.98 -2.49
CA PRO A 114 18.90 -10.76 -2.43
C PRO A 114 18.30 -10.91 -3.83
N VAL A 115 18.31 -12.12 -4.36
CA VAL A 115 17.65 -12.48 -5.62
C VAL A 115 16.28 -13.06 -5.30
N PHE A 116 15.24 -12.49 -5.91
CA PHE A 116 13.88 -13.01 -5.88
C PHE A 116 13.63 -13.85 -7.11
N LYS A 117 13.00 -15.01 -6.96
CA LYS A 117 12.53 -15.81 -8.10
C LYS A 117 11.07 -15.49 -8.36
N LEU A 118 10.78 -14.96 -9.54
CA LEU A 118 9.41 -14.67 -10.00
C LEU A 118 9.01 -15.73 -11.03
N LYS A 119 8.13 -16.65 -10.64
CA LYS A 119 7.56 -17.65 -11.55
C LYS A 119 6.20 -17.17 -12.06
N ILE A 120 6.02 -17.13 -13.38
CA ILE A 120 4.79 -16.74 -14.06
C ILE A 120 4.33 -17.93 -14.90
N LYS A 121 3.09 -18.39 -14.71
CA LYS A 121 2.50 -19.53 -15.43
C LYS A 121 1.13 -19.16 -15.99
N LYS A 122 0.86 -19.46 -17.26
CA LYS A 122 -0.44 -19.22 -17.89
C LYS A 122 -1.50 -20.09 -17.21
N ALA A 123 -2.60 -19.45 -16.81
CA ALA A 123 -3.70 -20.08 -16.09
C ALA A 123 -4.96 -20.19 -16.97
N ALA A 124 -5.33 -19.10 -17.65
CA ALA A 124 -6.51 -19.06 -18.51
C ALA A 124 -6.43 -17.95 -19.56
N THR A 125 -7.33 -18.03 -20.54
CA THR A 125 -7.66 -16.92 -21.45
C THR A 125 -9.11 -16.52 -21.18
N ILE A 126 -9.37 -15.23 -21.02
CA ILE A 126 -10.64 -14.66 -20.58
C ILE A 126 -11.29 -13.94 -21.74
N ASN A 127 -12.51 -14.36 -22.09
CA ASN A 127 -13.33 -13.66 -23.06
C ASN A 127 -14.21 -12.62 -22.35
N LEU A 128 -13.91 -11.34 -22.53
CA LEU A 128 -14.68 -10.25 -21.89
C LEU A 128 -16.03 -9.98 -22.55
N GLU A 129 -16.30 -10.51 -23.75
CA GLU A 129 -17.62 -10.44 -24.38
C GLU A 129 -18.69 -11.20 -23.56
N GLU A 130 -18.30 -12.25 -22.84
CA GLU A 130 -19.23 -12.93 -21.93
C GLU A 130 -19.75 -12.01 -20.82
N ILE A 131 -18.96 -10.99 -20.41
CA ILE A 131 -19.44 -9.98 -19.47
C ILE A 131 -20.55 -9.16 -20.13
N HIS A 132 -20.38 -8.72 -21.37
CA HIS A 132 -21.43 -8.00 -22.10
C HIS A 132 -22.71 -8.83 -22.22
N GLN A 133 -22.59 -10.11 -22.56
CA GLN A 133 -23.74 -11.02 -22.62
C GLN A 133 -24.42 -11.17 -21.27
N PHE A 134 -23.65 -11.34 -20.19
CA PHE A 134 -24.17 -11.44 -18.83
C PHE A 134 -24.92 -10.17 -18.38
N LEU A 135 -24.33 -8.99 -18.60
CA LEU A 135 -24.94 -7.71 -18.23
C LEU A 135 -26.29 -7.48 -18.94
N ASN A 136 -26.42 -8.00 -20.15
CA ASN A 136 -27.63 -7.93 -20.97
C ASN A 136 -28.56 -9.15 -20.80
N ARG A 137 -28.31 -10.02 -19.80
CA ARG A 137 -29.10 -11.22 -19.50
C ARG A 137 -29.15 -12.25 -20.64
N LYS A 138 -28.14 -12.25 -21.51
CA LYS A 138 -27.97 -13.22 -22.59
C LYS A 138 -27.16 -14.45 -22.18
N ALA A 139 -26.43 -14.37 -21.07
CA ALA A 139 -25.64 -15.46 -20.51
C ALA A 139 -25.84 -15.57 -18.99
N ALA A 140 -25.69 -16.77 -18.44
CA ALA A 140 -25.63 -17.01 -17.00
C ALA A 140 -24.24 -16.63 -16.44
N LEU A 141 -24.15 -16.45 -15.12
CA LEU A 141 -22.87 -16.19 -14.46
C LEU A 141 -21.93 -17.40 -14.65
N SER A 142 -20.72 -17.14 -15.14
CA SER A 142 -19.67 -18.14 -15.38
C SER A 142 -18.39 -17.79 -14.60
N ASN A 143 -17.49 -18.76 -14.43
CA ASN A 143 -16.16 -18.52 -13.86
C ASN A 143 -15.33 -17.57 -14.74
N ASN A 144 -15.52 -17.59 -16.07
CA ASN A 144 -14.89 -16.65 -16.99
C ASN A 144 -15.35 -15.22 -16.70
N ILE A 145 -16.66 -14.99 -16.50
CA ILE A 145 -17.21 -13.66 -16.13
C ILE A 145 -16.65 -13.19 -14.78
N LEU A 146 -16.59 -14.05 -13.76
CA LEU A 146 -16.03 -13.71 -12.45
C LEU A 146 -14.55 -13.33 -12.55
N THR A 147 -13.77 -14.10 -13.31
CA THR A 147 -12.34 -13.84 -13.55
C THR A 147 -12.16 -12.55 -14.35
N GLY A 148 -13.03 -12.26 -15.33
CA GLY A 148 -13.01 -11.02 -16.08
C GLY A 148 -13.33 -9.79 -15.23
N ILE A 149 -14.31 -9.88 -14.32
CA ILE A 149 -14.59 -8.80 -13.33
C ILE A 149 -13.38 -8.59 -12.43
N MET A 150 -12.71 -9.66 -11.99
CA MET A 150 -11.47 -9.58 -11.22
C MET A 150 -10.34 -8.94 -12.02
N ALA A 151 -10.18 -9.26 -13.30
CA ALA A 151 -9.18 -8.64 -14.17
C ALA A 151 -9.40 -7.12 -14.29
N LEU A 152 -10.65 -6.68 -14.46
CA LEU A 152 -11.01 -5.26 -14.46
C LEU A 152 -10.72 -4.59 -13.10
N ASP A 153 -11.00 -5.26 -11.99
CA ASP A 153 -10.72 -4.75 -10.64
C ASP A 153 -9.21 -4.61 -10.37
N VAL A 154 -8.39 -5.54 -10.87
CA VAL A 154 -6.93 -5.46 -10.79
C VAL A 154 -6.40 -4.35 -11.70
N LEU A 155 -6.92 -4.25 -12.92
CA LEU A 155 -6.52 -3.26 -13.93
C LEU A 155 -6.69 -1.82 -13.41
N ILE A 156 -7.87 -1.44 -12.92
CA ILE A 156 -8.12 -0.07 -12.41
C ILE A 156 -7.30 0.25 -11.15
N ARG A 157 -6.87 -0.77 -10.41
CA ARG A 157 -6.09 -0.60 -9.17
C ARG A 157 -4.59 -0.71 -9.38
N HIS A 158 -4.11 -1.17 -10.54
CA HIS A 158 -2.71 -1.51 -10.75
C HIS A 158 -1.78 -0.31 -10.53
N GLN A 159 -1.92 0.74 -11.35
CA GLN A 159 -1.08 1.93 -11.27
C GLN A 159 -1.16 2.63 -9.90
N PRO A 160 -2.34 2.92 -9.32
CA PRO A 160 -2.41 3.49 -7.97
C PRO A 160 -1.74 2.62 -6.90
N SER A 161 -1.80 1.29 -7.04
CA SER A 161 -1.15 0.38 -6.09
C SER A 161 0.37 0.34 -6.20
N MET A 162 0.93 0.80 -7.33
CA MET A 162 2.37 0.96 -7.53
C MET A 162 2.89 2.27 -6.93
N LEU A 163 2.05 3.32 -6.95
CA LEU A 163 2.44 4.68 -6.54
C LEU A 163 2.16 4.97 -5.07
N TYR A 164 1.08 4.42 -4.52
CA TYR A 164 0.56 4.81 -3.21
C TYR A 164 0.51 3.67 -2.19
N ALA A 165 0.37 4.02 -0.92
CA ALA A 165 0.13 3.04 0.13
C ALA A 165 -1.25 2.40 -0.06
N THR A 166 -1.34 1.07 0.02
CA THR A 166 -2.60 0.35 -0.22
C THR A 166 -3.09 -0.42 1.00
N VAL A 167 -4.42 -0.43 1.19
CA VAL A 167 -5.12 -1.27 2.17
C VAL A 167 -6.36 -1.85 1.52
N GLY A 168 -6.38 -3.17 1.35
CA GLY A 168 -7.49 -3.84 0.68
C GLY A 168 -7.64 -3.32 -0.76
N ARG A 169 -8.79 -2.71 -1.06
CA ARG A 169 -9.09 -2.11 -2.36
C ARG A 169 -8.93 -0.58 -2.39
N SER A 170 -8.39 -0.01 -1.32
CA SER A 170 -8.15 1.43 -1.20
C SER A 170 -6.66 1.75 -1.33
N PHE A 171 -6.36 2.91 -1.91
CA PHE A 171 -5.03 3.51 -1.88
C PHE A 171 -5.10 4.85 -1.14
N PHE A 172 -4.00 5.27 -0.51
CA PHE A 172 -3.95 6.42 0.39
C PHE A 172 -2.81 7.36 0.01
N THR A 173 -3.10 8.65 0.04
CA THR A 173 -2.17 9.73 -0.32
C THR A 173 -1.86 10.58 0.92
N PRO A 174 -0.61 11.08 1.08
CA PRO A 174 -0.27 12.07 2.10
C PRO A 174 -0.90 13.44 1.80
N GLU A 175 -1.38 13.68 0.58
CA GLU A 175 -2.03 14.93 0.20
C GLU A 175 -3.34 15.12 0.98
N GLY A 176 -3.48 16.28 1.63
CA GLY A 176 -4.64 16.56 2.47
C GLY A 176 -4.72 15.71 3.74
N LYS A 177 -3.59 15.13 4.20
CA LYS A 177 -3.50 14.52 5.53
C LYS A 177 -3.74 15.54 6.63
N SER A 178 -4.32 15.09 7.74
CA SER A 178 -4.56 15.91 8.93
C SER A 178 -3.98 15.22 10.16
N PRO A 179 -3.42 15.96 11.12
CA PRO A 179 -2.97 15.37 12.38
C PRO A 179 -4.15 14.75 13.14
N LEU A 180 -3.88 13.63 13.80
CA LEU A 180 -4.70 13.07 14.88
C LEU A 180 -3.99 13.30 16.21
N SER A 181 -4.72 13.15 17.31
CA SER A 181 -4.13 13.10 18.64
C SER A 181 -2.95 12.12 18.73
N GLY A 182 -1.82 12.57 19.29
CA GLY A 182 -0.60 11.78 19.43
C GLY A 182 0.26 11.72 18.15
N PRO A 183 0.93 10.59 17.85
CA PRO A 183 1.96 10.52 16.81
C PRO A 183 1.42 10.18 15.40
N LEU A 184 0.12 10.37 15.16
CA LEU A 184 -0.57 9.85 13.98
C LEU A 184 -1.11 10.98 13.11
N ASP A 185 -1.18 10.72 11.81
CA ASP A 185 -1.95 11.49 10.85
C ASP A 185 -3.06 10.61 10.28
N VAL A 186 -4.22 11.20 9.99
CA VAL A 186 -5.21 10.57 9.11
C VAL A 186 -4.88 10.92 7.68
N TRP A 187 -4.76 9.90 6.85
CA TRP A 187 -4.59 10.04 5.41
C TRP A 187 -5.90 9.74 4.71
N ARG A 188 -6.18 10.54 3.68
CA ARG A 188 -7.29 10.29 2.79
C ARG A 188 -6.88 9.24 1.76
N GLY A 189 -7.84 8.43 1.35
CA GLY A 189 -7.67 7.46 0.31
C GLY A 189 -8.93 7.28 -0.51
N PHE A 190 -8.83 6.43 -1.52
CA PHE A 190 -9.91 6.16 -2.45
C PHE A 190 -10.04 4.65 -2.65
N TYR A 191 -11.24 4.15 -2.38
CA TYR A 191 -11.67 2.80 -2.68
C TYR A 191 -12.08 2.72 -4.15
N GLN A 192 -11.66 1.66 -4.85
CA GLN A 192 -12.10 1.38 -6.21
C GLN A 192 -12.61 -0.06 -6.33
N SER A 193 -13.70 -0.25 -7.07
CA SER A 193 -14.08 -1.59 -7.52
C SER A 193 -14.86 -1.59 -8.83
N ALA A 194 -14.55 -2.53 -9.72
CA ALA A 194 -15.37 -2.81 -10.89
C ALA A 194 -16.60 -3.62 -10.47
N ARG A 195 -17.80 -3.21 -10.91
CA ARG A 195 -19.08 -3.80 -10.51
C ARG A 195 -19.99 -4.03 -11.72
N PRO A 196 -20.52 -5.25 -11.91
CA PRO A 196 -21.57 -5.47 -12.88
C PRO A 196 -22.88 -4.83 -12.39
N THR A 197 -23.57 -4.14 -13.30
CA THR A 197 -24.92 -3.60 -13.07
C THR A 197 -25.82 -4.03 -14.23
N ALA A 198 -27.12 -3.68 -14.19
CA ALA A 198 -28.00 -4.01 -15.31
C ALA A 198 -27.53 -3.27 -16.58
N GLY A 199 -27.13 -4.03 -17.61
CA GLY A 199 -26.71 -3.52 -18.92
C GLY A 199 -25.28 -2.98 -19.00
N LYS A 200 -24.63 -2.61 -17.88
CA LYS A 200 -23.32 -1.93 -17.92
C LYS A 200 -22.37 -2.36 -16.80
N MET A 201 -21.08 -2.33 -17.08
CA MET A 201 -20.05 -2.30 -16.04
C MET A 201 -19.93 -0.88 -15.49
N MET A 202 -19.73 -0.78 -14.18
CA MET A 202 -19.55 0.49 -13.49
C MET A 202 -18.35 0.40 -12.55
N ILE A 203 -17.63 1.51 -12.39
CA ILE A 203 -16.57 1.65 -11.39
C ILE A 203 -17.17 2.38 -10.18
N ASN A 204 -17.22 1.69 -9.04
CA ASN A 204 -17.54 2.30 -7.76
C ASN A 204 -16.27 2.94 -7.20
N LEU A 205 -16.29 4.26 -7.03
CA LEU A 205 -15.19 5.04 -6.44
C LEU A 205 -15.71 5.71 -5.18
N ASP A 206 -15.06 5.49 -4.04
CA ASP A 206 -15.48 6.10 -2.78
C ASP A 206 -14.31 6.57 -1.93
N ILE A 207 -14.56 7.50 -1.01
CA ILE A 207 -13.53 8.01 -0.10
C ILE A 207 -13.31 7.02 1.04
N SER A 208 -12.05 6.76 1.34
CA SER A 208 -11.59 6.05 2.53
C SER A 208 -10.67 6.94 3.36
N ALA A 209 -10.47 6.59 4.63
CA ALA A 209 -9.50 7.24 5.48
C ALA A 209 -8.90 6.20 6.44
N THR A 210 -7.61 6.32 6.75
CA THR A 210 -6.94 5.47 7.72
C THR A 210 -5.78 6.20 8.38
N ALA A 211 -5.39 5.75 9.56
CA ALA A 211 -4.29 6.33 10.30
C ALA A 211 -2.92 5.84 9.81
N PHE A 212 -1.97 6.76 9.76
CA PHE A 212 -0.55 6.54 9.47
C PHE A 212 0.28 7.18 10.58
N TYR A 213 1.48 6.63 10.82
CA TYR A 213 2.45 7.29 11.67
C TYR A 213 2.97 8.56 11.00
N GLN A 214 3.14 9.62 11.78
CA GLN A 214 3.85 10.81 11.34
C GLN A 214 5.30 10.48 10.97
N SER A 215 5.80 11.14 9.93
CA SER A 215 7.20 11.06 9.52
C SER A 215 8.04 12.16 10.17
N GLY A 216 9.35 11.94 10.26
CA GLY A 216 10.30 12.93 10.80
C GLY A 216 11.11 12.40 11.98
N PRO A 217 11.79 13.28 12.75
CA PRO A 217 12.67 12.89 13.84
C PRO A 217 11.98 12.00 14.87
N LEU A 218 12.59 10.85 15.19
CA LEU A 218 11.99 9.86 16.09
C LEU A 218 11.74 10.44 17.49
N LEU A 219 12.60 11.33 17.99
CA LEU A 219 12.40 11.98 19.28
C LEU A 219 11.09 12.79 19.34
N ASN A 220 10.74 13.52 18.28
CA ASN A 220 9.49 14.29 18.23
C ASN A 220 8.27 13.37 18.29
N ILE A 221 8.37 12.18 17.68
CA ILE A 221 7.32 11.15 17.75
C ILE A 221 7.22 10.57 19.15
N ILE A 222 8.35 10.35 19.83
CA ILE A 222 8.39 9.88 21.22
C ILE A 222 7.75 10.90 22.17
N VAL A 223 8.06 12.20 22.01
CA VAL A 223 7.41 13.29 22.75
C VAL A 223 5.89 13.19 22.63
N LYS A 224 5.36 12.97 21.42
CA LYS A 224 3.92 12.79 21.18
C LYS A 224 3.35 11.50 21.78
N ILE A 225 4.05 10.38 21.68
CA ILE A 225 3.64 9.08 22.29
C ILE A 225 3.51 9.21 23.82
N MET A 226 4.40 10.01 24.41
CA MET A 226 4.49 10.21 25.84
C MET A 226 3.67 11.38 26.36
N ASN A 227 3.02 12.15 25.46
CA ASN A 227 2.30 13.37 25.79
C ASN A 227 3.16 14.39 26.56
N LEU A 228 4.41 14.55 26.14
CA LEU A 228 5.35 15.52 26.70
C LEU A 228 5.24 16.87 25.99
N ARG A 229 5.70 17.94 26.65
CA ARG A 229 5.63 19.31 26.08
C ARG A 229 6.73 19.58 25.08
N GLY A 230 7.89 18.94 25.25
CA GLY A 230 9.04 19.12 24.38
C GLY A 230 10.13 18.08 24.60
N LEU A 231 11.21 18.22 23.85
CA LEU A 231 12.36 17.30 23.89
C LEU A 231 13.08 17.32 25.24
N ASP A 232 13.11 18.46 25.93
CA ASP A 232 13.80 18.61 27.21
C ASP A 232 13.19 17.73 28.31
N ASP A 233 11.89 17.43 28.22
CA ASP A 233 11.21 16.53 29.15
C ASP A 233 11.74 15.09 29.08
N LEU A 234 12.34 14.68 27.96
CA LEU A 234 12.96 13.35 27.82
C LEU A 234 14.20 13.18 28.71
N ARG A 235 14.80 14.27 29.19
CA ARG A 235 15.94 14.19 30.13
C ARG A 235 15.51 13.77 31.54
N ARG A 236 14.21 13.75 31.82
CA ARG A 236 13.70 13.40 33.16
C ARG A 236 13.73 11.88 33.38
N PRO A 237 14.13 11.42 34.58
CA PRO A 237 14.35 9.99 34.85
C PRO A 237 13.09 9.12 34.84
N GLN A 238 11.88 9.70 34.91
CA GLN A 238 10.62 8.93 35.00
C GLN A 238 10.01 8.52 33.65
N THR A 239 10.83 8.48 32.59
CA THR A 239 10.36 8.18 31.23
C THR A 239 10.04 6.69 31.09
N ASN A 240 8.77 6.34 30.84
CA ASN A 240 8.34 4.94 30.63
C ASN A 240 8.76 4.41 29.25
N TRP A 241 10.01 3.95 29.15
CA TRP A 241 10.58 3.41 27.91
C TRP A 241 9.92 2.12 27.41
N GLN A 242 9.30 1.33 28.30
CA GLN A 242 8.54 0.15 27.90
C GLN A 242 7.31 0.52 27.06
N LYS A 243 6.61 1.60 27.42
CA LYS A 243 5.48 2.14 26.63
C LYS A 243 5.96 2.66 25.28
N VAL A 244 7.11 3.35 25.26
CA VAL A 244 7.72 3.86 24.02
C VAL A 244 8.08 2.70 23.09
N GLU A 245 8.80 1.70 23.60
CA GLU A 245 9.21 0.52 22.82
C GLU A 245 7.99 -0.19 22.22
N LYS A 246 6.95 -0.46 23.02
CA LYS A 246 5.69 -1.07 22.52
C LYS A 246 5.05 -0.26 21.39
N SER A 247 5.22 1.06 21.38
CA SER A 247 4.63 1.96 20.40
C SER A 247 5.43 2.04 19.11
N ILE A 248 6.76 2.07 19.18
CA ILE A 248 7.64 2.25 18.01
C ILE A 248 8.17 0.93 17.41
N LYS A 249 8.04 -0.19 18.12
CA LYS A 249 8.50 -1.50 17.65
C LYS A 249 7.84 -1.85 16.32
N GLY A 250 8.68 -2.23 15.35
CA GLY A 250 8.27 -2.56 13.99
C GLY A 250 8.17 -1.37 13.03
N LEU A 251 8.28 -0.12 13.51
CA LEU A 251 8.43 1.04 12.64
C LEU A 251 9.72 0.96 11.84
N ARG A 252 9.70 1.55 10.66
CA ARG A 252 10.88 1.75 9.82
C ARG A 252 11.41 3.16 9.99
N VAL A 253 12.71 3.28 10.18
CA VAL A 253 13.43 4.55 10.36
C VAL A 253 14.63 4.61 9.43
N THR A 254 14.96 5.79 8.93
CA THR A 254 16.28 6.08 8.36
C THR A 254 17.19 6.64 9.43
N VAL A 255 18.50 6.56 9.19
CA VAL A 255 19.51 7.15 10.08
C VAL A 255 20.10 8.39 9.44
N ASN A 256 20.31 9.43 10.24
CA ASN A 256 20.71 10.75 9.74
C ASN A 256 22.23 10.95 9.73
N HIS A 257 23.01 10.08 10.39
CA HIS A 257 24.48 10.18 10.46
C HIS A 257 25.21 9.65 9.21
N ARG A 258 24.49 9.14 8.21
CA ARG A 258 25.06 8.60 6.96
C ARG A 258 24.43 9.32 5.78
N GLU A 259 25.17 10.25 5.18
CA GLU A 259 24.67 11.03 4.04
C GLU A 259 24.45 10.16 2.79
N ARG A 260 25.31 9.16 2.58
CA ARG A 260 25.31 8.31 1.38
C ARG A 260 24.28 7.18 1.38
N SER A 261 23.60 6.90 2.49
CA SER A 261 22.66 5.77 2.55
C SER A 261 21.44 6.10 3.39
N LYS A 262 20.30 6.29 2.71
CA LYS A 262 18.98 6.46 3.34
C LYS A 262 18.24 5.13 3.47
N ARG A 263 18.97 4.01 3.64
CA ARG A 263 18.35 2.69 3.80
C ARG A 263 17.46 2.69 5.04
N PRO A 264 16.18 2.27 4.94
CA PRO A 264 15.33 2.15 6.10
C PRO A 264 15.69 0.89 6.92
N PHE A 265 15.71 1.04 8.23
CA PHE A 265 15.88 -0.01 9.23
C PHE A 265 14.58 -0.22 9.98
N LYS A 266 14.24 -1.48 10.28
CA LYS A 266 13.11 -1.81 11.16
C LYS A 266 13.57 -1.75 12.62
N ILE A 267 12.79 -1.09 13.47
CA ILE A 267 13.02 -1.05 14.92
C ILE A 267 12.65 -2.42 15.51
N PHE A 268 13.60 -3.07 16.16
CA PHE A 268 13.38 -4.34 16.87
C PHE A 268 12.99 -4.13 18.33
N GLY A 269 13.53 -3.07 18.94
CA GLY A 269 13.35 -2.74 20.35
C GLY A 269 14.20 -1.55 20.74
N LEU A 270 14.28 -1.32 22.05
CA LEU A 270 15.17 -0.33 22.65
C LEU A 270 16.24 -1.04 23.49
N THR A 271 17.42 -0.44 23.62
CA THR A 271 18.42 -0.94 24.57
C THR A 271 17.96 -0.71 26.00
N VAL A 272 18.34 -1.62 26.91
CA VAL A 272 18.08 -1.47 28.36
C VAL A 272 18.92 -0.34 28.96
N LYS A 273 20.17 -0.20 28.50
CA LYS A 273 21.10 0.85 28.94
C LYS A 273 21.06 2.07 28.01
N SER A 274 21.47 3.22 28.54
CA SER A 274 21.61 4.48 27.81
C SER A 274 22.69 4.39 26.71
N ALA A 275 22.72 5.35 25.78
CA ALA A 275 23.79 5.45 24.78
C ALA A 275 25.18 5.62 25.43
N LYS A 276 25.24 6.29 26.59
CA LYS A 276 26.47 6.46 27.39
C LYS A 276 26.95 5.15 28.01
N ASP A 277 26.03 4.31 28.51
CA ASP A 277 26.37 3.12 29.30
C ASP A 277 26.31 1.80 28.51
N HIS A 278 25.68 1.81 27.33
CA HIS A 278 25.60 0.65 26.45
C HIS A 278 26.94 0.45 25.74
N LYS A 279 27.65 -0.61 26.13
CA LYS A 279 28.95 -0.99 25.54
C LYS A 279 28.80 -2.11 24.53
N PHE A 280 29.61 -2.08 23.49
CA PHE A 280 29.71 -3.14 22.50
C PHE A 280 31.17 -3.33 22.06
N SER A 281 31.46 -4.53 21.55
CA SER A 281 32.77 -4.90 21.02
C SER A 281 32.94 -4.35 19.60
N LEU A 282 33.96 -3.52 19.37
CA LEU A 282 34.44 -3.21 18.03
C LEU A 282 35.53 -4.21 17.66
N GLU A 283 35.30 -4.98 16.59
CA GLU A 283 36.35 -5.78 15.96
C GLU A 283 37.33 -4.85 15.24
N SER A 284 38.63 -5.07 15.44
CA SER A 284 39.67 -4.35 14.71
C SER A 284 39.64 -4.75 13.23
N LYS A 285 39.79 -3.78 12.33
CA LYS A 285 39.81 -4.00 10.88
C LYS A 285 40.87 -5.01 10.43
N ASP A 286 41.92 -5.20 11.23
CA ASP A 286 43.06 -6.06 10.91
C ASP A 286 43.03 -7.43 11.60
N GLY A 287 41.96 -7.76 12.35
CA GLY A 287 41.75 -9.08 12.97
C GLY A 287 42.79 -9.51 14.03
N LYS A 288 43.82 -8.71 14.28
CA LYS A 288 44.96 -9.03 15.16
C LYS A 288 44.93 -8.38 16.54
N ALA A 289 43.99 -7.47 16.81
CA ALA A 289 43.89 -6.77 18.10
C ALA A 289 42.63 -7.19 18.87
N ALA A 290 42.75 -7.27 20.21
CA ALA A 290 41.66 -7.60 21.12
C ALA A 290 40.45 -6.67 20.88
N ALA A 291 39.25 -7.24 20.91
CA ALA A 291 38.02 -6.49 20.66
C ALA A 291 37.87 -5.36 21.69
N GLN A 292 37.93 -4.11 21.22
CA GLN A 292 37.86 -2.94 22.09
C GLN A 292 36.40 -2.71 22.51
N GLN A 293 36.14 -2.71 23.81
CA GLN A 293 34.86 -2.29 24.35
C GLN A 293 34.72 -0.77 24.24
N THR A 294 33.70 -0.31 23.53
CA THR A 294 33.36 1.12 23.45
C THR A 294 31.88 1.33 23.76
N SER A 295 31.51 2.51 24.29
CA SER A 295 30.10 2.87 24.40
C SER A 295 29.56 3.42 23.08
N VAL A 296 28.23 3.42 22.93
CA VAL A 296 27.58 4.03 21.75
C VAL A 296 27.94 5.50 21.64
N GLU A 297 27.86 6.26 22.73
CA GLU A 297 28.26 7.67 22.76
C GLU A 297 29.71 7.87 22.30
N ALA A 298 30.66 7.11 22.86
CA ALA A 298 32.07 7.23 22.53
C ALA A 298 32.35 6.87 21.06
N TYR A 299 31.68 5.82 20.54
CA TYR A 299 31.79 5.42 19.14
C TYR A 299 31.32 6.51 18.17
N PHE A 300 30.14 7.10 18.41
CA PHE A 300 29.60 8.13 17.53
C PHE A 300 30.44 9.42 17.58
N LYS A 301 31.02 9.73 18.75
CA LYS A 301 31.97 10.84 18.88
C LYS A 301 33.28 10.58 18.14
N SER A 302 33.88 9.40 18.27
CA SER A 302 35.18 9.12 17.64
C SER A 302 35.09 8.84 16.14
N THR A 303 34.03 8.17 15.70
CA THR A 303 33.91 7.68 14.30
C THR A 303 33.25 8.71 13.39
N TYR A 304 32.25 9.43 13.89
CA TYR A 304 31.45 10.36 13.10
C TYR A 304 31.60 11.82 13.56
N ASN A 305 32.39 12.10 14.60
CA ASN A 305 32.50 13.42 15.23
C ASN A 305 31.14 14.00 15.68
N ILE A 306 30.24 13.12 16.13
CA ILE A 306 28.89 13.52 16.59
C ILE A 306 28.86 13.51 18.12
N LYS A 307 28.65 14.69 18.72
CA LYS A 307 28.34 14.82 20.15
C LYS A 307 26.83 14.64 20.36
N LEU A 308 26.46 13.57 21.05
CA LEU A 308 25.06 13.28 21.38
C LEU A 308 24.47 14.35 22.32
N GLN A 309 23.27 14.84 22.03
CA GLN A 309 22.56 15.81 22.89
C GLN A 309 21.78 15.10 24.00
N PHE A 310 21.46 13.81 23.77
CA PHE A 310 20.66 12.97 24.63
C PHE A 310 21.37 11.65 24.98
N PRO A 311 22.61 11.67 25.51
CA PRO A 311 23.42 10.46 25.74
C PRO A 311 22.85 9.54 26.83
N THR A 312 22.01 10.07 27.73
CA THR A 312 21.34 9.31 28.79
C THR A 312 20.12 8.53 28.31
N LEU A 313 19.68 8.74 27.06
CA LEU A 313 18.55 8.01 26.49
C LEU A 313 18.96 6.64 25.95
N PRO A 314 18.05 5.66 25.88
CA PRO A 314 18.32 4.38 25.23
C PRO A 314 18.54 4.55 23.72
N CYS A 315 19.04 3.49 23.09
CA CYS A 315 19.26 3.42 21.64
C CYS A 315 18.20 2.54 20.98
N VAL A 316 17.90 2.83 19.71
CA VAL A 316 17.10 1.96 18.84
C VAL A 316 17.92 0.74 18.45
N GLN A 317 17.38 -0.46 18.64
CA GLN A 317 17.97 -1.67 18.10
C GLN A 317 17.52 -1.90 16.65
N VAL A 318 18.48 -1.92 15.73
CA VAL A 318 18.29 -2.08 14.27
C VAL A 318 18.89 -3.39 13.80
N GLY A 319 18.39 -4.51 14.33
CA GLY A 319 18.87 -5.86 14.08
C GLY A 319 19.36 -6.55 15.35
N LYS A 320 20.16 -7.61 15.21
CA LYS A 320 20.63 -8.40 16.36
C LYS A 320 21.71 -7.69 17.19
N THR A 321 22.62 -6.96 16.55
CA THR A 321 23.81 -6.39 17.21
C THR A 321 23.96 -4.89 17.02
N ALA A 322 23.29 -4.31 16.02
CA ALA A 322 23.41 -2.89 15.72
C ALA A 322 22.40 -2.06 16.52
N CYS A 323 22.87 -0.98 17.13
CA CYS A 323 22.03 0.01 17.79
C CYS A 323 22.40 1.42 17.32
N VAL A 324 21.43 2.33 17.35
CA VAL A 324 21.57 3.72 16.89
C VAL A 324 20.90 4.64 17.91
N PRO A 325 21.54 5.75 18.33
CA PRO A 325 20.91 6.75 19.19
C PRO A 325 19.57 7.25 18.64
N LEU A 326 18.59 7.46 19.52
CA LEU A 326 17.24 7.90 19.14
C LEU A 326 17.24 9.22 18.35
N GLU A 327 18.14 10.15 18.70
CA GLU A 327 18.28 11.45 18.04
C GLU A 327 18.79 11.39 16.60
N LEU A 328 19.37 10.25 16.20
CA LEU A 328 19.89 10.03 14.85
C LEU A 328 18.93 9.24 13.97
N CYS A 329 17.70 8.97 14.43
CA CYS A 329 16.69 8.21 13.71
C CYS A 329 15.53 9.10 13.25
N SER A 330 15.04 8.87 12.02
CA SER A 330 13.86 9.53 11.47
C SER A 330 12.86 8.51 10.94
N VAL A 331 11.59 8.60 11.34
CA VAL A 331 10.52 7.73 10.86
C VAL A 331 10.18 8.08 9.41
N ILE A 332 10.14 7.04 8.56
CA ILE A 332 9.78 7.21 7.15
C ILE A 332 8.26 7.40 6.99
N GLU A 333 7.87 8.18 5.99
CA GLU A 333 6.47 8.43 5.64
C GLU A 333 5.78 7.17 5.08
N GLY A 334 4.44 7.15 5.11
CA GLY A 334 3.64 6.09 4.47
C GLY A 334 3.54 4.80 5.29
N GLN A 335 3.84 4.85 6.59
CA GLN A 335 3.69 3.70 7.48
C GLN A 335 2.32 3.69 8.15
N ARG A 336 1.46 2.77 7.72
CA ARG A 336 0.12 2.61 8.29
C ARG A 336 0.20 2.27 9.78
N TYR A 337 -0.69 2.85 10.57
CA TYR A 337 -0.96 2.44 11.96
C TYR A 337 -1.89 1.21 11.98
N PRO A 338 -1.44 0.03 12.45
CA PRO A 338 -2.25 -1.19 12.39
C PRO A 338 -3.12 -1.43 13.62
N LYS A 339 -2.87 -0.70 14.73
CA LYS A 339 -3.54 -0.93 16.02
C LYS A 339 -4.85 -0.15 16.08
N LYS A 340 -5.72 -0.52 17.03
CA LYS A 340 -6.95 0.23 17.34
C LYS A 340 -6.59 1.63 17.80
N LEU A 341 -7.30 2.63 17.29
CA LEU A 341 -7.20 4.02 17.73
C LEU A 341 -7.77 4.17 19.14
N ASP A 342 -7.19 5.06 19.93
CA ASP A 342 -7.77 5.46 21.20
C ASP A 342 -9.00 6.37 21.00
N ALA A 343 -9.66 6.76 22.09
CA ALA A 343 -10.88 7.57 22.03
C ALA A 343 -10.67 8.96 21.40
N ALA A 344 -9.54 9.61 21.70
CA ALA A 344 -9.22 10.93 21.16
C ALA A 344 -8.92 10.85 19.66
N GLN A 345 -8.07 9.90 19.26
CA GLN A 345 -7.76 9.60 17.86
C GLN A 345 -9.01 9.20 17.06
N THR A 346 -9.92 8.44 17.67
CA THR A 346 -11.19 8.05 17.04
C THR A 346 -12.10 9.27 16.84
N SER A 347 -12.18 10.17 17.82
CA SER A 347 -12.93 11.42 17.71
C SER A 347 -12.39 12.29 16.56
N ASP A 348 -11.07 12.46 16.49
CA ASP A 348 -10.42 13.21 15.41
C ASP A 348 -10.63 12.55 14.03
N MET A 349 -10.57 11.22 13.95
CA MET A 349 -10.88 10.46 12.74
C MET A 349 -12.33 10.67 12.28
N ILE A 350 -13.29 10.66 13.21
CA ILE A 350 -14.71 10.91 12.91
C ILE A 350 -14.88 12.34 12.38
N LYS A 351 -14.29 13.33 13.04
CA LYS A 351 -14.35 14.74 12.58
C LYS A 351 -13.79 14.90 11.17
N PHE A 352 -12.68 14.21 10.86
CA PHE A 352 -12.10 14.25 9.51
C PHE A 352 -12.98 13.58 8.45
N THR A 353 -13.62 12.45 8.79
CA THR A 353 -14.38 11.62 7.84
C THR A 353 -15.85 12.02 7.68
N CYS A 354 -16.44 12.68 8.68
CA CYS A 354 -17.81 13.18 8.64
C CYS A 354 -17.90 14.38 7.69
N GLN A 355 -18.35 14.12 6.46
CA GLN A 355 -18.44 15.12 5.40
C GLN A 355 -19.86 15.16 4.82
N PRO A 356 -20.43 16.37 4.60
CA PRO A 356 -21.68 16.51 3.86
C PRO A 356 -21.62 15.85 2.47
N PRO A 357 -22.73 15.34 1.93
CA PRO A 357 -22.74 14.62 0.65
C PRO A 357 -22.13 15.41 -0.52
N GLU A 358 -22.35 16.71 -0.58
CA GLU A 358 -21.79 17.58 -1.62
C GLU A 358 -20.26 17.66 -1.55
N LYS A 359 -19.70 17.90 -0.35
CA LYS A 359 -18.24 17.89 -0.13
C LYS A 359 -17.67 16.51 -0.45
N ARG A 360 -18.35 15.44 -0.04
CA ARG A 360 -17.95 14.06 -0.37
C ARG A 360 -17.87 13.86 -1.88
N ALA A 361 -18.89 14.29 -2.62
CA ALA A 361 -18.93 14.14 -4.08
C ALA A 361 -17.79 14.90 -4.77
N ASN A 362 -17.47 16.11 -4.31
CA ASN A 362 -16.36 16.91 -4.85
C ASN A 362 -15.01 16.22 -4.60
N ILE A 363 -14.79 15.70 -3.39
CA ILE A 363 -13.55 14.97 -3.07
C ILE A 363 -13.42 13.69 -3.92
N ILE A 364 -14.53 12.97 -4.18
CA ILE A 364 -14.51 11.82 -5.11
C ILE A 364 -14.11 12.27 -6.51
N LYS A 365 -14.63 13.39 -6.99
CA LYS A 365 -14.27 13.96 -8.30
C LYS A 365 -12.79 14.39 -8.36
N ASP A 366 -12.25 14.94 -7.28
CA ASP A 366 -10.82 15.23 -7.17
C ASP A 366 -9.96 13.96 -7.17
N GLY A 367 -10.47 12.88 -6.56
CA GLY A 367 -9.85 11.55 -6.62
C GLY A 367 -9.64 11.03 -8.04
N LEU A 368 -10.52 11.37 -8.99
CA LEU A 368 -10.34 11.01 -10.40
C LEU A 368 -9.12 11.68 -11.03
N LYS A 369 -8.76 12.90 -10.60
CA LYS A 369 -7.55 13.60 -11.07
C LYS A 369 -6.29 12.84 -10.66
N ILE A 370 -6.29 12.29 -9.45
CA ILE A 370 -5.21 11.45 -8.92
C ILE A 370 -5.13 10.11 -9.68
N LEU A 371 -6.29 9.52 -10.00
CA LEU A 371 -6.38 8.27 -10.73
C LEU A 371 -5.98 8.39 -12.20
N ASN A 372 -6.23 9.57 -12.79
CA ASN A 372 -5.82 9.97 -14.12
C ASN A 372 -6.13 8.90 -15.20
N TYR A 373 -7.36 8.40 -15.21
CA TYR A 373 -7.78 7.31 -16.10
C TYR A 373 -7.44 7.58 -17.58
N ASP A 374 -7.58 8.82 -18.04
CA ASP A 374 -7.32 9.20 -19.44
C ASP A 374 -5.86 9.08 -19.87
N ARG A 375 -4.90 9.17 -18.92
CA ARG A 375 -3.46 9.05 -19.19
C ARG A 375 -2.89 7.74 -18.68
N ASN A 376 -3.70 6.87 -18.09
CA ASN A 376 -3.25 5.57 -17.59
C ASN A 376 -2.96 4.61 -18.76
N GLU A 377 -1.67 4.32 -18.98
CA GLU A 377 -1.22 3.49 -20.10
C GLU A 377 -1.70 2.04 -20.01
N TYR A 378 -1.92 1.52 -18.80
CA TYR A 378 -2.46 0.16 -18.61
C TYR A 378 -3.91 0.09 -19.06
N LEU A 379 -4.73 1.10 -18.72
CA LEU A 379 -6.12 1.16 -19.21
C LEU A 379 -6.17 1.27 -20.73
N LYS A 380 -5.26 2.04 -21.32
CA LYS A 380 -5.13 2.19 -22.79
C LYS A 380 -4.72 0.88 -23.47
N ASP A 381 -3.75 0.15 -22.93
CA ASP A 381 -3.28 -1.12 -23.51
C ASP A 381 -4.40 -2.18 -23.50
N PHE A 382 -5.26 -2.17 -22.47
CA PHE A 382 -6.46 -3.01 -22.43
C PHE A 382 -7.64 -2.43 -23.23
N GLY A 383 -7.58 -1.18 -23.69
CA GLY A 383 -8.70 -0.53 -24.37
C GLY A 383 -9.92 -0.20 -23.48
N LEU A 384 -9.74 -0.14 -22.16
CA LEU A 384 -10.79 0.22 -21.20
C LEU A 384 -11.00 1.73 -21.18
N LYS A 385 -12.25 2.20 -21.35
CA LYS A 385 -12.62 3.61 -21.16
C LYS A 385 -13.64 3.77 -20.04
N ILE A 386 -13.38 4.71 -19.14
CA ILE A 386 -14.21 4.98 -17.95
C ILE A 386 -14.63 6.46 -17.99
N SER A 387 -15.91 6.72 -17.74
CA SER A 387 -16.45 8.07 -17.59
C SER A 387 -15.85 8.76 -16.37
N THR A 388 -15.59 10.05 -16.48
CA THR A 388 -15.21 10.92 -15.35
C THR A 388 -16.41 11.58 -14.67
N GLU A 389 -17.61 11.37 -15.20
CA GLU A 389 -18.85 11.89 -14.64
C GLU A 389 -19.61 10.83 -13.84
N MET A 390 -20.11 11.28 -12.67
CA MET A 390 -20.92 10.47 -11.77
C MET A 390 -22.23 10.05 -12.44
N ALA A 391 -22.56 8.77 -12.35
CA ALA A 391 -23.79 8.24 -12.92
C ALA A 391 -25.01 8.80 -12.20
N THR A 392 -25.96 9.30 -13.00
CA THR A 392 -27.27 9.73 -12.52
C THR A 392 -28.26 8.60 -12.71
N VAL A 393 -28.95 8.22 -11.65
CA VAL A 393 -29.95 7.14 -11.66
C VAL A 393 -31.31 7.66 -11.23
N ASN A 394 -32.36 7.03 -11.75
CA ASN A 394 -33.72 7.25 -11.29
C ASN A 394 -33.94 6.50 -9.97
N ALA A 395 -34.38 7.22 -8.95
CA ALA A 395 -34.71 6.70 -7.63
C ALA A 395 -36.15 7.06 -7.26
N ARG A 396 -36.63 6.52 -6.14
CA ARG A 396 -37.96 6.78 -5.61
C ARG A 396 -37.87 7.15 -4.13
N PHE A 397 -38.52 8.24 -3.75
CA PHE A 397 -38.70 8.64 -2.36
C PHE A 397 -39.97 8.00 -1.83
N CYS A 398 -39.82 6.96 -1.02
CA CYS A 398 -40.90 6.30 -0.31
C CYS A 398 -41.09 6.99 1.04
N ARG A 399 -42.31 7.46 1.34
CA ARG A 399 -42.67 7.85 2.70
C ARG A 399 -42.88 6.57 3.50
N SER A 400 -42.26 6.50 4.67
CA SER A 400 -42.48 5.46 5.67
C SER A 400 -43.88 5.55 6.25
#